data_AF-A0A519JVL8-F1
#
_entry.id   AF-A0A519JVL8-F1
#
_cell.length_a   1.000
_cell.length_b   1.000
_cell.length_c   1.000
_cell.angle_alpha   90.00
_cell.angle_beta   90.00
_cell.angle_gamma   90.00
#
_symmetry.space_group_name_H-M   'P 1'
#
loop_
_entity.id
_entity.type
_entity.pdbx_description
1 polymer ?
#
loop_
_entity_poly.entity_id
_entity_poly.type
_entity_poly.pdbx_seq_one_letter_code
_entity_poly.pdbx_strand_id
1 'polypeptide(L)' 'MTEISILGCGWLGLPLAKSLIQKGYSVKGSTTSENKVDVLQANNIDPFVISLSEDK' A
#
# COMPACT_ATOMS: atom_id res chain seq x y z
N MET A 1 11.90 0.08 -14.07
CA MET A 1 10.65 -0.44 -13.46
C MET A 1 10.02 0.72 -12.71
N THR A 2 8.75 1.04 -12.97
CA THR A 2 8.09 2.18 -12.32
C THR A 2 7.54 1.75 -10.96
N GLU A 3 7.80 2.56 -9.94
CA GLU A 3 7.32 2.35 -8.57
C GLU A 3 6.12 3.24 -8.28
N ILE A 4 5.09 2.70 -7.63
CA ILE A 4 3.87 3.41 -7.27
C ILE A 4 3.65 3.29 -5.76
N SER A 5 3.46 4.43 -5.09
CA SER A 5 3.14 4.47 -3.66
C SER A 5 1.66 4.81 -3.45
N ILE A 6 0.96 3.99 -2.68
CA ILE A 6 -0.45 4.18 -2.31
C ILE A 6 -0.51 4.63 -0.86
N LEU A 7 -0.93 5.87 -0.63
CA LEU A 7 -1.24 6.38 0.70
C LEU A 7 -2.64 5.90 1.12
N GLY A 8 -2.71 4.97 2.07
CA GLY A 8 -3.97 4.34 2.50
C GLY A 8 -4.34 3.10 1.68
N CYS A 9 -3.59 2.02 1.85
CA CYS A 9 -3.79 0.72 1.22
C CYS A 9 -4.88 -0.12 1.91
N GLY A 10 -6.06 0.48 2.10
CA GLY A 10 -7.23 -0.15 2.73
C GLY A 10 -8.13 -0.90 1.73
N TRP A 11 -9.45 -0.78 1.92
CA TRP A 11 -10.46 -1.50 1.13
C TRP A 11 -10.33 -1.30 -0.40
N LEU A 12 -9.98 -0.09 -0.85
CA LEU A 12 -9.77 0.23 -2.27
C LEU A 12 -8.30 0.13 -2.67
N GLY A 13 -7.39 0.55 -1.79
CA GLY A 13 -5.96 0.54 -2.09
C GLY A 13 -5.41 -0.88 -2.30
N LEU A 14 -5.95 -1.89 -1.59
CA LEU A 14 -5.53 -3.28 -1.75
C LEU A 14 -5.86 -3.88 -3.14
N PRO A 15 -7.10 -3.84 -3.65
CA PRO A 15 -7.39 -4.32 -5.01
C PRO A 15 -6.67 -3.50 -6.09
N LEU A 16 -6.48 -2.19 -5.88
CA LEU A 16 -5.69 -1.35 -6.77
C LEU A 16 -4.23 -1.81 -6.82
N ALA A 17 -3.60 -2.01 -5.66
CA ALA A 17 -2.22 -2.48 -5.56
C ALA A 17 -2.02 -3.82 -6.31
N LYS A 18 -2.93 -4.77 -6.12
CA LYS A 18 -2.91 -6.05 -6.84
C LYS A 18 -2.97 -5.88 -8.35
N SER A 19 -3.86 -5.00 -8.84
CA SER A 19 -3.97 -4.73 -10.27
C SER A 19 -2.71 -4.08 -10.84
N LEU A 20 -2.06 -3.18 -10.08
CA LEU A 20 -0.81 -2.55 -10.49
C LEU A 20 0.35 -3.56 -10.52
N ILE A 21 0.45 -4.43 -9.52
CA ILE A 21 1.45 -5.51 -9.50
C ILE A 21 1.27 -6.43 -10.72
N GLN A 22 0.03 -6.80 -11.06
CA GLN A 22 -0.26 -7.60 -12.26
C GLN A 22 0.16 -6.91 -13.57
N LYS A 23 0.22 -5.58 -13.59
CA LYS A 23 0.70 -4.79 -14.73
C LYS A 23 2.22 -4.59 -14.74
N GLY A 24 2.94 -5.17 -13.76
CA GLY A 24 4.40 -5.13 -13.68
C GLY A 24 4.98 -3.93 -12.92
N TYR A 25 4.15 -3.23 -12.13
CA TYR A 25 4.63 -2.15 -11.25
C TYR A 25 5.11 -2.70 -9.91
N SER A 26 6.13 -2.06 -9.33
CA SER A 26 6.45 -2.24 -7.91
C SER A 26 5.51 -1.35 -7.10
N VAL A 27 4.90 -1.89 -6.05
CA VAL A 27 3.92 -1.15 -5.24
C VAL A 27 4.33 -1.08 -3.78
N LYS A 28 4.34 0.15 -3.25
CA LYS A 28 4.40 0.45 -1.82
C LYS A 28 3.02 0.85 -1.33
N GLY A 29 2.60 0.36 -0.17
CA GLY A 29 1.28 0.60 0.37
C GLY A 29 1.33 1.01 1.83
N SER A 30 0.67 2.11 2.19
CA SER A 30 0.65 2.56 3.58
C SER A 30 -0.61 2.14 4.35
N THR A 31 -0.50 2.01 5.67
CA THR A 31 -1.61 1.70 6.57
C THR A 31 -1.42 2.49 7.87
N THR A 32 -2.50 2.80 8.59
CA THR A 32 -2.42 3.33 9.96
C THR A 32 -2.37 2.23 11.02
N SER A 33 -2.63 0.98 10.62
CA SER A 33 -2.75 -0.17 11.53
C SER A 33 -1.64 -1.18 11.28
N GLU A 34 -0.85 -1.50 12.32
CA GLU A 34 0.25 -2.47 12.25
C GLU A 34 -0.21 -3.87 11.88
N ASN A 35 -1.40 -4.28 12.34
CA ASN A 35 -1.97 -5.60 12.04
C ASN A 35 -2.27 -5.83 10.53
N LYS A 36 -2.16 -4.80 9.69
CA LYS A 36 -2.34 -4.91 8.24
C LYS A 36 -1.03 -5.08 7.48
N VAL A 37 0.12 -4.97 8.14
CA VAL A 37 1.46 -5.13 7.53
C VAL A 37 1.58 -6.50 6.87
N ASP A 38 1.25 -7.57 7.59
CA ASP A 38 1.32 -8.95 7.09
C ASP A 38 0.42 -9.17 5.87
N VAL A 39 -0.77 -8.56 5.88
CA VAL A 39 -1.72 -8.63 4.76
C VAL A 39 -1.12 -7.99 3.50
N LEU A 40 -0.46 -6.84 3.62
CA LEU A 40 0.16 -6.16 2.50
C LEU A 40 1.34 -6.99 1.94
N GLN A 41 2.22 -7.48 2.82
CA GLN A 41 3.36 -8.31 2.43
C GLN A 41 2.93 -9.60 1.73
N ALA A 42 1.90 -10.28 2.25
CA ALA A 42 1.33 -11.48 1.64
C ALA A 42 0.78 -11.24 0.22
N ASN A 43 0.54 -9.99 -0.16
CA ASN A 43 0.08 -9.60 -1.50
C ASN A 43 1.17 -8.94 -2.35
N ASN A 44 2.44 -9.10 -1.99
CA ASN A 44 3.62 -8.52 -2.66
C ASN A 44 3.62 -6.97 -2.67
N ILE A 45 3.04 -6.36 -1.64
CA ILE A 45 3.03 -4.91 -1.44
C ILE A 45 4.03 -4.58 -0.33
N ASP A 46 4.94 -3.65 -0.57
CA ASP A 46 5.90 -3.17 0.43
C ASP A 46 5.19 -2.23 1.44
N PRO A 47 5.01 -2.63 2.72
CA PRO A 47 4.12 -1.95 3.65
C PRO A 47 4.81 -0.78 4.38
N PHE A 48 4.05 0.29 4.64
CA PHE A 48 4.49 1.40 5.49
C PHE A 48 3.41 1.76 6.51
N VAL A 49 3.75 1.72 7.81
CA VAL A 49 2.84 2.23 8.84
C VAL A 49 3.03 3.74 8.95
N ILE A 50 2.03 4.52 8.56
CA ILE A 50 2.07 5.98 8.61
C ILE A 50 0.78 6.54 9.21
N SER A 51 0.90 7.67 9.89
CA SER A 51 -0.23 8.50 10.29
C SER A 51 -0.07 9.85 9.64
N LEU A 52 -1.10 10.31 8.93
CA LEU A 52 -1.12 11.61 8.27
C LEU A 52 -1.99 12.57 9.09
N SER A 53 -1.56 13.82 9.17
CA SER A 53 -2.31 14.93 9.73
C SER A 53 -2.20 16.12 8.77
N GLU A 54 -3.23 16.96 8.75
CA GLU A 54 -3.17 18.24 8.04
C GLU A 54 -2.17 19.18 8.73
N ASP A 55 -1.41 19.93 7.94
CA ASP A 55 -0.77 21.14 8.45
C ASP A 55 -1.86 22.22 8.57
N LYS A 56 -1.95 22.83 9.75
CA LYS A 56 -2.91 23.89 10.05
C LYS A 56 -2.55 25.22 9.40
#